data_AF-J2G2V3-F1
#
_entry.id   AF-J2G2V3-F1
#
_cell.length_a   1.000
_cell.length_b   1.000
_cell.length_c   1.000
_cell.angle_alpha   90.00
_cell.angle_beta   90.00
_cell.angle_gamma   90.00
#
_symmetry.space_group_name_H-M   'P 1'
#
loop_
_entity.id
_entity.type
_entity.pdbx_description
1 polymer ?
#
loop_
_entity_poly.entity_id
_entity_poly.type
_entity_poly.pdbx_seq_one_letter_code
_entity_poly.pdbx_strand_id
1 'polypeptide(L)'
;MDREETEAPTYLTHPELSISIHGIDDPEKAKEFGHTLLAHIFILSQSMDLQRVERLVVTDNYADGLASVDRGFAATAPVEHSQNENIQGVAMNVRTLRDGVPMVQIVSDIEVLLPLWVHSAGSPEHSQALMILAHEGAHAEDLKFRDEDCPGVLLQTQITEWVDNHLGPQAYLMWEEYYACRRTSGIFPEATKDFLASLLSSLETTPVTVDAAIDRFYDHQDVNLLAGETLEPAGRPLRLAAYLLGHLDGLDQDWTDQDELVEKIAGTPAYGLIGRMHAELRRLWDREEGWSGLDDFATLTEIASDNYENAGITVIPGEDGGAYISV
;
A
#
# COMPACT_ATOMS: atom_id res chain seq x y z
N MET A 1 -15.83 16.64 46.51
CA MET A 1 -16.16 15.54 45.59
C MET A 1 -16.38 16.21 44.25
N ASP A 2 -15.28 16.56 43.60
CA ASP A 2 -15.31 17.07 42.23
C ASP A 2 -14.90 15.89 41.35
N ARG A 3 -15.87 15.36 40.60
CA ARG A 3 -15.57 14.48 39.50
C ARG A 3 -14.95 15.37 38.44
N GLU A 4 -13.66 15.18 38.15
CA GLU A 4 -13.08 15.65 36.90
C GLU A 4 -14.02 15.21 35.77
N GLU A 5 -14.56 16.17 35.03
CA GLU A 5 -15.17 15.89 33.74
C GLU A 5 -14.05 15.32 32.86
N THR A 6 -13.98 13.99 32.79
CA THR A 6 -13.21 13.31 31.76
C THR A 6 -13.79 13.76 30.42
N GLU A 7 -13.03 14.60 29.71
CA GLU A 7 -13.29 14.98 28.33
C GLU A 7 -13.57 13.70 27.53
N ALA A 8 -14.68 13.66 26.81
CA ALA A 8 -15.02 12.48 26.03
C ALA A 8 -13.89 12.23 25.01
N PRO A 9 -13.49 10.97 24.79
CA PRO A 9 -12.44 10.67 23.82
C PRO A 9 -12.83 11.24 22.45
N THR A 10 -11.95 12.06 21.87
CA THR A 10 -12.10 12.56 20.50
C THR A 10 -11.75 11.43 19.55
N TYR A 11 -12.75 10.90 18.85
CA TYR A 11 -12.55 9.88 17.81
C TYR A 11 -12.30 10.57 16.47
N LEU A 12 -11.19 10.26 15.82
CA LEU A 12 -10.89 10.70 14.46
C LEU A 12 -11.48 9.71 13.45
N THR A 13 -12.79 9.54 13.44
CA THR A 13 -13.50 8.62 12.51
C THR A 13 -14.52 9.36 11.67
N HIS A 14 -14.86 8.78 10.51
CA HIS A 14 -15.97 9.29 9.71
C HIS A 14 -17.30 9.14 10.51
N PRO A 15 -18.13 10.18 10.61
CA PRO A 15 -19.36 10.14 11.42
C PRO A 15 -20.37 9.11 10.93
N GLU A 16 -20.31 8.75 9.64
CA GLU A 16 -21.17 7.74 9.02
C GLU A 16 -20.43 6.46 8.64
N LEU A 17 -19.31 6.16 9.32
CA LEU A 17 -18.56 4.91 9.12
C LEU A 17 -19.52 3.71 9.21
N SER A 18 -19.51 2.88 8.18
CA SER A 18 -20.32 1.67 8.11
C SER A 18 -19.46 0.41 8.06
N ILE A 19 -19.94 -0.68 8.66
CA ILE A 19 -19.29 -2.00 8.61
C ILE A 19 -20.26 -3.00 8.00
N SER A 20 -19.79 -3.78 7.02
CA SER A 20 -20.56 -4.84 6.36
C SER A 20 -19.82 -6.16 6.48
N ILE A 21 -20.51 -7.18 6.99
CA ILE A 21 -19.97 -8.54 7.16
C ILE A 21 -20.74 -9.48 6.23
N HIS A 22 -19.99 -10.20 5.40
CA HIS A 22 -20.48 -11.25 4.51
C HIS A 22 -19.76 -12.57 4.84
N GLY A 23 -20.41 -13.71 4.59
CA GLY A 23 -19.84 -15.03 4.87
C GLY A 23 -20.10 -15.61 6.27
N ILE A 24 -20.85 -14.92 7.13
CA ILE A 24 -21.32 -15.45 8.42
C ILE A 24 -22.84 -15.67 8.37
N ASP A 25 -23.28 -16.93 8.36
CA ASP A 25 -24.69 -17.31 8.25
C ASP A 25 -25.55 -16.90 9.46
N ASP A 26 -24.94 -16.83 10.65
CA ASP A 26 -25.61 -16.45 11.89
C ASP A 26 -25.62 -14.92 12.06
N PRO A 27 -26.77 -14.24 11.95
CA PRO A 27 -26.83 -12.78 11.96
C PRO A 27 -26.37 -12.14 13.28
N GLU A 28 -26.57 -12.82 14.40
CA GLU A 28 -26.13 -12.30 15.70
C GLU A 28 -24.60 -12.37 15.81
N LYS A 29 -23.98 -13.46 15.34
CA LYS A 29 -22.52 -13.57 15.25
C LYS A 29 -21.90 -12.57 14.28
N ALA A 30 -22.53 -12.37 13.12
CA ALA A 30 -22.08 -11.36 12.15
C ALA A 30 -22.09 -9.95 12.78
N LYS A 31 -23.13 -9.66 13.55
CA LYS A 31 -23.26 -8.39 14.29
C LYS A 31 -22.23 -8.26 15.42
N GLU A 32 -22.00 -9.31 16.21
CA GLU A 32 -20.97 -9.34 17.25
C GLU A 32 -19.57 -9.11 16.66
N PHE A 33 -19.27 -9.73 15.53
CA PHE A 33 -18.01 -9.52 14.83
C PHE A 33 -17.92 -8.08 14.30
N GLY A 34 -18.97 -7.55 13.68
CA GLY A 34 -19.02 -6.15 13.26
C GLY A 34 -18.80 -5.15 14.40
N HIS A 35 -19.37 -5.40 15.58
CA HIS A 35 -19.10 -4.57 16.78
C HIS A 35 -17.64 -4.68 17.24
N THR A 36 -17.06 -5.88 17.15
CA THR A 36 -15.64 -6.09 17.48
C THR A 36 -14.74 -5.27 16.57
N LEU A 37 -14.99 -5.29 15.27
CA LEU A 37 -14.23 -4.49 14.30
C LEU A 37 -14.41 -2.99 14.55
N LEU A 38 -15.63 -2.53 14.80
CA LEU A 38 -15.90 -1.14 15.13
C LEU A 38 -15.14 -0.68 16.37
N ALA A 39 -15.07 -1.53 17.41
CA ALA A 39 -14.31 -1.23 18.61
C ALA A 39 -12.81 -1.08 18.31
N HIS A 40 -12.22 -1.93 17.46
CA HIS A 40 -10.82 -1.80 17.05
C HIS A 40 -10.58 -0.53 16.21
N ILE A 41 -11.48 -0.19 15.28
CA ILE A 41 -11.40 1.08 14.53
C ILE A 41 -11.42 2.26 15.50
N PHE A 42 -12.29 2.26 16.52
CA PHE A 42 -12.31 3.33 17.51
C PHE A 42 -11.04 3.41 18.35
N ILE A 43 -10.42 2.27 18.68
CA ILE A 43 -9.12 2.25 19.38
C ILE A 43 -8.04 2.87 18.48
N LEU A 44 -7.96 2.44 17.21
CA LEU A 44 -7.00 2.99 16.25
C LEU A 44 -7.21 4.49 16.02
N SER A 45 -8.45 4.94 15.97
CA SER A 45 -8.79 6.36 15.76
C SER A 45 -8.36 7.32 16.87
N GLN A 46 -7.89 6.78 18.00
CA GLN A 46 -7.32 7.61 19.08
C GLN A 46 -5.91 8.07 18.77
N SER A 47 -5.21 7.36 17.89
CA SER A 47 -3.83 7.68 17.51
C SER A 47 -3.67 7.91 16.02
N MET A 48 -4.66 7.61 15.19
CA MET A 48 -4.62 7.69 13.71
C MET A 48 -5.88 8.38 13.17
N ASP A 49 -5.74 9.22 12.15
CA ASP A 49 -6.89 9.88 11.53
C ASP A 49 -7.59 8.97 10.50
N LEU A 50 -8.75 8.46 10.88
CA LEU A 50 -9.60 7.56 10.08
C LEU A 50 -10.83 8.27 9.52
N GLN A 51 -10.85 9.60 9.44
CA GLN A 51 -11.98 10.36 8.90
C GLN A 51 -12.24 10.08 7.41
N ARG A 52 -11.23 9.60 6.67
CA ARG A 52 -11.38 9.20 5.25
C ARG A 52 -11.92 7.79 5.06
N VAL A 53 -12.05 6.98 6.12
CA VAL A 53 -12.63 5.63 6.04
C VAL A 53 -14.15 5.74 6.10
N GLU A 54 -14.83 5.58 4.96
CA GLU A 54 -16.31 5.62 4.90
C GLU A 54 -16.93 4.25 5.19
N ARG A 55 -16.23 3.15 4.86
CA ARG A 55 -16.76 1.79 4.99
C ARG A 55 -15.67 0.75 5.19
N LEU A 56 -15.95 -0.23 6.05
CA LEU A 56 -15.22 -1.50 6.13
C LEU A 56 -16.13 -2.63 5.64
N VAL A 57 -15.66 -3.38 4.64
CA VAL A 57 -16.31 -4.56 4.08
C VAL A 57 -15.46 -5.78 4.40
N VAL A 58 -16.03 -6.76 5.09
CA VAL A 58 -15.38 -8.03 5.40
C VAL A 58 -16.19 -9.15 4.76
N THR A 59 -15.55 -10.00 3.97
CA THR A 59 -16.25 -10.97 3.10
C THR A 59 -15.47 -12.26 2.93
N ASP A 60 -16.17 -13.39 2.79
CA ASP A 60 -15.62 -14.70 2.40
C ASP A 60 -15.42 -14.84 0.88
N ASN A 61 -15.86 -13.83 0.11
CA ASN A 61 -15.59 -13.71 -1.32
C ASN A 61 -14.93 -12.35 -1.59
N TYR A 62 -13.61 -12.32 -1.40
CA TYR A 62 -12.81 -11.10 -1.49
C TYR A 62 -12.82 -10.45 -2.88
N ALA A 63 -12.74 -11.25 -3.94
CA ALA A 63 -12.76 -10.76 -5.33
C ALA A 63 -14.08 -10.05 -5.66
N ASP A 64 -15.22 -10.64 -5.30
CA ASP A 64 -16.53 -10.01 -5.51
C ASP A 64 -16.71 -8.78 -4.62
N GLY A 65 -16.17 -8.82 -3.39
CA GLY A 65 -16.12 -7.66 -2.49
C GLY A 65 -15.46 -6.46 -3.13
N LEU A 66 -14.26 -6.63 -3.69
CA LEU A 66 -13.51 -5.58 -4.39
C LEU A 66 -14.26 -5.07 -5.63
N ALA A 67 -14.78 -5.99 -6.46
CA ALA A 67 -15.49 -5.63 -7.68
C ALA A 67 -16.80 -4.87 -7.42
N SER A 68 -17.39 -5.02 -6.23
CA SER A 68 -18.65 -4.38 -5.85
C SER A 68 -18.52 -2.93 -5.34
N VAL A 69 -17.30 -2.43 -5.13
CA VAL A 69 -17.09 -1.09 -4.56
C VAL A 69 -17.51 0.00 -5.54
N ASP A 70 -18.45 0.85 -5.10
CA ASP A 70 -18.75 2.10 -5.79
C ASP A 70 -17.65 3.12 -5.55
N ARG A 71 -16.82 3.35 -6.57
CA ARG A 71 -15.70 4.29 -6.50
C ARG A 71 -16.13 5.75 -6.61
N GLY A 72 -17.38 6.04 -7.00
CA GLY A 72 -17.86 7.42 -7.18
C GLY A 72 -17.31 8.14 -8.42
N PHE A 73 -16.64 7.41 -9.32
CA PHE A 73 -16.17 7.87 -10.62
C PHE A 73 -16.15 6.73 -11.64
N ALA A 74 -16.10 7.06 -12.93
CA ALA A 74 -16.01 6.08 -14.00
C ALA A 74 -14.62 5.43 -14.00
N ALA A 75 -14.53 4.21 -13.47
CA ALA A 75 -13.33 3.39 -13.56
C ALA A 75 -13.32 2.60 -14.88
N THR A 76 -12.14 2.48 -15.51
CA THR A 76 -11.94 1.74 -16.76
C THR A 76 -11.74 0.24 -16.55
N ALA A 77 -11.39 -0.18 -15.33
CA ALA A 77 -11.17 -1.56 -14.93
C ALA A 77 -11.71 -1.82 -13.51
N PRO A 78 -12.15 -3.05 -13.21
CA PRO A 78 -12.47 -3.46 -11.84
C PRO A 78 -11.22 -3.39 -10.95
N VAL A 79 -11.43 -3.30 -9.64
CA VAL A 79 -10.35 -3.38 -8.66
C VAL A 79 -9.92 -4.84 -8.54
N GLU A 80 -8.65 -5.10 -8.83
CA GLU A 80 -8.05 -6.43 -8.72
C GLU A 80 -7.02 -6.44 -7.58
N HIS A 81 -6.82 -7.60 -6.96
CA HIS A 81 -5.84 -7.78 -5.91
C HIS A 81 -4.65 -8.58 -6.43
N SER A 82 -3.49 -8.35 -5.82
CA SER A 82 -2.29 -9.14 -6.10
C SER A 82 -2.56 -10.62 -5.78
N GLN A 83 -2.40 -11.48 -6.77
CA GLN A 83 -2.39 -12.94 -6.62
C GLN A 83 -1.15 -13.49 -7.30
N ASN A 84 -0.02 -13.50 -6.58
CA ASN A 84 1.22 -14.11 -7.09
C ASN A 84 1.97 -14.83 -5.96
N GLU A 85 3.06 -15.51 -6.33
CA GLU A 85 3.84 -16.34 -5.40
C GLU A 85 4.51 -15.56 -4.25
N ASN A 86 4.69 -14.25 -4.39
CA ASN A 86 5.33 -13.41 -3.37
C ASN A 86 4.33 -12.60 -2.54
N ILE A 87 3.14 -12.29 -3.09
CA ILE A 87 2.13 -11.43 -2.46
C ILE A 87 0.74 -11.98 -2.77
N GLN A 88 0.00 -12.24 -1.70
CA GLN A 88 -1.45 -12.43 -1.75
C GLN A 88 -2.11 -11.22 -1.08
N GLY A 89 -2.80 -10.42 -1.87
CA GLY A 89 -3.60 -9.31 -1.37
C GLY A 89 -4.84 -9.86 -0.67
N VAL A 90 -5.00 -9.53 0.62
CA VAL A 90 -6.06 -10.08 1.47
C VAL A 90 -6.83 -8.99 2.24
N ALA A 91 -6.35 -7.76 2.14
CA ALA A 91 -7.07 -6.53 2.46
C ALA A 91 -6.62 -5.45 1.47
N MET A 92 -7.46 -4.44 1.24
CA MET A 92 -7.15 -3.33 0.35
C MET A 92 -7.96 -2.08 0.68
N ASN A 93 -7.27 -0.96 0.63
CA ASN A 93 -7.81 0.39 0.55
C ASN A 93 -8.33 0.71 -0.85
N VAL A 94 -9.64 0.62 -1.05
CA VAL A 94 -10.26 1.02 -2.32
C VAL A 94 -10.59 2.52 -2.26
N ARG A 95 -9.86 3.30 -3.06
CA ARG A 95 -10.08 4.74 -3.19
C ARG A 95 -11.42 5.05 -3.83
N THR A 96 -12.18 5.93 -3.19
CA THR A 96 -13.47 6.42 -3.65
C THR A 96 -13.49 7.94 -3.68
N LEU A 97 -14.46 8.53 -4.37
CA LEU A 97 -14.68 9.97 -4.40
C LEU A 97 -16.12 10.27 -3.97
N ARG A 98 -16.29 11.16 -2.99
CA ARG A 98 -17.58 11.60 -2.47
C ARG A 98 -17.62 13.12 -2.47
N ASP A 99 -18.51 13.71 -3.27
CA ASP A 99 -18.65 15.17 -3.35
C ASP A 99 -17.32 15.93 -3.58
N GLY A 100 -16.42 15.36 -4.39
CA GLY A 100 -15.10 15.96 -4.68
C GLY A 100 -14.04 15.73 -3.61
N VAL A 101 -14.33 14.86 -2.63
CA VAL A 101 -13.43 14.52 -1.53
C VAL A 101 -12.96 13.07 -1.69
N PRO A 102 -11.65 12.79 -1.79
CA PRO A 102 -11.11 11.44 -1.77
C PRO A 102 -11.42 10.74 -0.45
N MET A 103 -11.96 9.53 -0.53
CA MET A 103 -12.37 8.68 0.59
C MET A 103 -11.87 7.25 0.36
N VAL A 104 -12.08 6.38 1.35
CA VAL A 104 -11.63 4.99 1.36
C VAL A 104 -12.74 4.05 1.78
N GLN A 105 -12.90 2.95 1.02
CA GLN A 105 -13.49 1.72 1.53
C GLN A 105 -12.39 0.69 1.78
N ILE A 106 -12.28 0.21 3.02
CA ILE A 106 -11.44 -0.93 3.34
C ILE A 106 -12.23 -2.19 2.99
N VAL A 107 -11.67 -3.04 2.13
CA VAL A 107 -12.23 -4.36 1.81
C VAL A 107 -11.24 -5.41 2.28
N SER A 108 -11.72 -6.44 2.98
CA SER A 108 -10.86 -7.50 3.50
C SER A 108 -11.51 -8.87 3.39
N ASP A 109 -10.68 -9.88 3.14
CA ASP A 109 -11.06 -11.26 3.34
C ASP A 109 -11.36 -11.52 4.82
N ILE A 110 -12.46 -12.21 5.09
CA ILE A 110 -12.92 -12.51 6.44
C ILE A 110 -11.86 -13.23 7.27
N GLU A 111 -11.09 -14.13 6.68
CA GLU A 111 -10.12 -14.95 7.40
C GLU A 111 -9.02 -14.09 8.04
N VAL A 112 -8.73 -12.92 7.47
CA VAL A 112 -7.67 -12.03 7.93
C VAL A 112 -8.04 -11.26 9.19
N LEU A 113 -9.30 -10.82 9.29
CA LEU A 113 -9.76 -10.02 10.43
C LEU A 113 -10.49 -10.85 11.47
N LEU A 114 -10.85 -12.10 11.16
CA LEU A 114 -11.47 -13.02 12.11
C LEU A 114 -10.67 -13.19 13.43
N PRO A 115 -9.32 -13.19 13.44
CA PRO A 115 -8.54 -13.29 14.67
C PRO A 115 -8.82 -12.17 15.67
N LEU A 116 -9.27 -10.98 15.23
CA LEU A 116 -9.67 -9.89 16.14
C LEU A 116 -10.85 -10.28 17.04
N TRP A 117 -11.65 -11.25 16.63
CA TRP A 117 -12.83 -11.72 17.35
C TRP A 117 -12.59 -13.01 18.14
N VAL A 118 -11.84 -13.95 17.56
CA VAL A 118 -11.71 -15.31 18.11
C VAL A 118 -10.43 -15.53 18.91
N HIS A 119 -9.43 -14.66 18.77
CA HIS A 119 -8.19 -14.73 19.55
C HIS A 119 -8.17 -13.69 20.69
N SER A 120 -7.37 -13.98 21.72
CA SER A 120 -7.19 -13.05 22.85
C SER A 120 -6.31 -11.87 22.44
N ALA A 121 -6.63 -10.68 22.95
CA ALA A 121 -5.83 -9.49 22.72
C ALA A 121 -4.35 -9.72 23.11
N GLY A 122 -3.44 -9.36 22.21
CA GLY A 122 -1.99 -9.53 22.38
C GLY A 122 -1.43 -10.92 22.06
N SER A 123 -2.28 -11.86 21.61
CA SER A 123 -1.77 -13.05 20.93
C SER A 123 -1.21 -12.69 19.54
N PRO A 124 -0.24 -13.45 19.00
CA PRO A 124 0.33 -13.16 17.67
C PRO A 124 -0.72 -13.03 16.57
N GLU A 125 -1.75 -13.89 16.55
CA GLU A 125 -2.80 -13.86 15.53
C GLU A 125 -3.67 -12.61 15.67
N HIS A 126 -4.00 -12.21 16.90
CA HIS A 126 -4.74 -10.98 17.16
C HIS A 126 -3.91 -9.74 16.76
N SER A 127 -2.63 -9.68 17.16
CA SER A 127 -1.74 -8.58 16.83
C SER A 127 -1.50 -8.44 15.33
N GLN A 128 -1.35 -9.56 14.62
CA GLN A 128 -1.20 -9.55 13.16
C GLN A 128 -2.46 -9.02 12.47
N ALA A 129 -3.65 -9.50 12.85
CA ALA A 129 -4.91 -9.00 12.30
C ALA A 129 -5.13 -7.51 12.63
N LEU A 130 -4.74 -7.07 13.83
CA LEU A 130 -4.81 -5.67 14.23
C LEU A 130 -3.86 -4.80 13.42
N MET A 131 -2.63 -5.27 13.19
CA MET A 131 -1.66 -4.59 12.33
C MET A 131 -2.22 -4.43 10.92
N ILE A 132 -2.84 -5.46 10.34
CA ILE A 132 -3.41 -5.36 8.99
C ILE A 132 -4.54 -4.31 8.94
N LEU A 133 -5.46 -4.34 9.90
CA LEU A 133 -6.52 -3.31 9.97
C LEU A 133 -5.93 -1.91 10.16
N ALA A 134 -4.89 -1.77 10.98
CA ALA A 134 -4.20 -0.52 11.19
C ALA A 134 -3.43 -0.05 9.95
N HIS A 135 -2.84 -0.96 9.19
CA HIS A 135 -2.09 -0.67 7.96
C HIS A 135 -3.02 -0.05 6.92
N GLU A 136 -4.20 -0.65 6.74
CA GLU A 136 -5.25 -0.09 5.90
C GLU A 136 -5.77 1.26 6.45
N GLY A 137 -5.86 1.41 7.77
CA GLY A 137 -6.16 2.70 8.38
C GLY A 137 -5.11 3.77 8.06
N ALA A 138 -3.82 3.41 8.06
CA ALA A 138 -2.71 4.33 7.82
C ALA A 138 -2.71 4.84 6.37
N HIS A 139 -3.12 4.02 5.40
CA HIS A 139 -3.35 4.49 4.02
C HIS A 139 -4.44 5.56 3.94
N ALA A 140 -5.51 5.45 4.75
CA ALA A 140 -6.56 6.46 4.79
C ALA A 140 -6.09 7.77 5.45
N GLU A 141 -5.23 7.68 6.46
CA GLU A 141 -4.56 8.82 7.08
C GLU A 141 -3.62 9.53 6.08
N ASP A 142 -2.75 8.79 5.39
CA ASP A 142 -1.88 9.34 4.33
C ASP A 142 -2.68 10.03 3.21
N LEU A 143 -3.75 9.37 2.75
CA LEU A 143 -4.65 9.95 1.74
C LEU A 143 -5.19 11.30 2.18
N LYS A 144 -5.60 11.42 3.45
CA LYS A 144 -6.11 12.68 3.98
C LYS A 144 -5.03 13.77 3.94
N PHE A 145 -3.86 13.49 4.50
CA PHE A 145 -2.77 14.48 4.57
C PHE A 145 -2.39 14.98 3.18
N ARG A 146 -2.26 14.08 2.21
CA ARG A 146 -1.91 14.47 0.84
C ARG A 146 -3.03 15.20 0.12
N ASP A 147 -4.29 14.85 0.36
CA ASP A 147 -5.42 15.58 -0.21
C ASP A 147 -5.53 17.00 0.36
N GLU A 148 -5.27 17.18 1.66
CA GLU A 148 -5.31 18.49 2.31
C GLU A 148 -4.15 19.39 1.86
N ASP A 149 -2.96 18.81 1.65
CA ASP A 149 -1.80 19.54 1.12
C ASP A 149 -1.89 19.80 -0.39
N CYS A 150 -2.55 18.92 -1.14
CA CYS A 150 -2.72 19.04 -2.59
C CYS A 150 -4.19 18.95 -3.02
N PRO A 151 -5.05 19.91 -2.64
CA PRO A 151 -6.49 19.84 -2.92
C PRO A 151 -6.78 19.78 -4.43
N GLY A 152 -7.61 18.82 -4.82
CA GLY A 152 -8.06 18.66 -6.20
C GLY A 152 -7.05 17.98 -7.14
N VAL A 153 -5.98 17.38 -6.60
CA VAL A 153 -5.01 16.60 -7.38
C VAL A 153 -5.36 15.11 -7.35
N LEU A 154 -5.51 14.53 -6.16
CA LEU A 154 -5.74 13.09 -5.99
C LEU A 154 -7.11 12.67 -6.56
N LEU A 155 -7.10 11.66 -7.44
CA LEU A 155 -8.28 11.13 -8.17
C LEU A 155 -8.96 12.14 -9.11
N GLN A 156 -8.43 13.34 -9.27
CA GLN A 156 -9.09 14.45 -9.99
C GLN A 156 -8.25 15.01 -11.15
N THR A 157 -6.94 14.74 -11.16
CA THR A 157 -6.05 15.09 -12.27
C THR A 157 -5.81 13.89 -13.18
N GLN A 158 -5.94 14.11 -14.49
CA GLN A 158 -5.52 13.13 -15.50
C GLN A 158 -4.03 13.32 -15.78
N ILE A 159 -3.23 12.29 -15.53
CA ILE A 159 -1.82 12.24 -15.90
C ILE A 159 -1.72 11.68 -17.31
N THR A 160 -1.14 12.43 -18.24
CA THR A 160 -1.04 12.05 -19.66
C THR A 160 0.36 11.67 -20.07
N GLU A 161 1.38 12.16 -19.37
CA GLU A 161 2.78 11.86 -19.60
C GLU A 161 3.06 10.39 -19.29
N TRP A 162 3.73 9.66 -20.20
CA TRP A 162 3.87 8.21 -20.07
C TRP A 162 4.61 7.81 -18.81
N VAL A 163 5.72 8.48 -18.48
CA VAL A 163 6.53 8.18 -17.29
C VAL A 163 5.71 8.37 -16.03
N ASP A 164 5.07 9.53 -15.89
CA ASP A 164 4.27 9.85 -14.71
C ASP A 164 3.03 8.95 -14.61
N ASN A 165 2.46 8.51 -15.73
CA ASN A 165 1.29 7.64 -15.73
C ASN A 165 1.60 6.17 -15.43
N HIS A 166 2.81 5.69 -15.71
CA HIS A 166 3.18 4.27 -15.56
C HIS A 166 4.17 4.02 -14.41
N LEU A 167 5.18 4.87 -14.26
CA LEU A 167 6.20 4.76 -13.20
C LEU A 167 5.84 5.62 -11.98
N GLY A 168 5.15 6.74 -12.16
CA GLY A 168 4.63 7.56 -11.06
C GLY A 168 3.79 6.77 -10.05
N PRO A 169 2.84 5.90 -10.46
CA PRO A 169 2.12 5.02 -9.54
C PRO A 169 3.02 4.13 -8.68
N GLN A 170 4.17 3.68 -9.20
CA GLN A 170 5.13 2.89 -8.41
C GLN A 170 5.78 3.74 -7.32
N ALA A 171 6.08 5.01 -7.62
CA ALA A 171 6.57 5.96 -6.63
C ALA A 171 5.57 6.18 -5.48
N TYR A 172 4.28 6.33 -5.82
CA TYR A 172 3.23 6.43 -4.81
C TYR A 172 3.11 5.19 -3.95
N LEU A 173 3.14 4.01 -4.57
CA LEU A 173 3.08 2.75 -3.83
C LEU A 173 4.27 2.59 -2.88
N MET A 174 5.49 2.95 -3.31
CA MET A 174 6.66 2.92 -2.41
C MET A 174 6.45 3.80 -1.17
N TRP A 175 5.91 5.01 -1.34
CA TRP A 175 5.61 5.87 -0.20
C TRP A 175 4.49 5.33 0.68
N GLU A 176 3.36 4.96 0.09
CA GLU A 176 2.16 4.52 0.81
C GLU A 176 2.43 3.30 1.68
N GLU A 177 3.17 2.32 1.17
CA GLU A 177 3.54 1.12 1.94
C GLU A 177 4.57 1.42 3.03
N TYR A 178 5.56 2.27 2.74
CA TYR A 178 6.52 2.72 3.74
C TYR A 178 5.83 3.46 4.89
N TYR A 179 4.94 4.40 4.56
CA TYR A 179 4.18 5.19 5.53
C TYR A 179 3.35 4.28 6.42
N ALA A 180 2.55 3.39 5.82
CA ALA A 180 1.67 2.50 6.55
C ALA A 180 2.46 1.57 7.49
N CYS A 181 3.51 0.91 6.98
CA CYS A 181 4.35 0.02 7.79
C CYS A 181 5.07 0.75 8.92
N ARG A 182 5.61 1.95 8.66
CA ARG A 182 6.26 2.76 9.70
C ARG A 182 5.28 3.17 10.78
N ARG A 183 4.05 3.49 10.38
CA ARG A 183 2.98 3.91 11.28
C ARG A 183 2.49 2.80 12.20
N THR A 184 2.54 1.55 11.74
CA THR A 184 1.93 0.40 12.43
C THR A 184 2.92 -0.60 12.98
N SER A 185 4.22 -0.37 12.81
CA SER A 185 5.32 -1.28 13.16
C SER A 185 5.24 -1.84 14.59
N GLY A 186 4.84 -1.00 15.56
CA GLY A 186 4.76 -1.33 16.97
C GLY A 186 3.63 -2.30 17.34
N ILE A 187 2.66 -2.53 16.44
CA ILE A 187 1.51 -3.41 16.71
C ILE A 187 1.92 -4.88 16.63
N PHE A 188 2.75 -5.23 15.63
CA PHE A 188 3.26 -6.59 15.45
C PHE A 188 4.72 -6.56 14.95
N PRO A 189 5.69 -6.30 15.85
CA PRO A 189 7.11 -6.18 15.49
C PRO A 189 7.67 -7.39 14.76
N GLU A 190 7.13 -8.59 15.00
CA GLU A 190 7.54 -9.84 14.37
C GLU A 190 7.33 -9.88 12.84
N ALA A 191 6.51 -8.98 12.28
CA ALA A 191 6.26 -8.85 10.84
C ALA A 191 7.53 -8.62 10.00
N THR A 192 8.63 -8.14 10.61
CA THR A 192 9.93 -7.97 9.93
C THR A 192 10.34 -9.23 9.17
N LYS A 193 10.10 -10.41 9.75
CA LYS A 193 10.47 -11.70 9.14
C LYS A 193 9.70 -11.97 7.85
N ASP A 194 8.40 -11.69 7.85
CA ASP A 194 7.53 -11.95 6.71
C ASP A 194 7.81 -10.93 5.59
N PHE A 195 8.05 -9.67 5.93
CA PHE A 195 8.45 -8.64 4.97
C PHE A 195 9.81 -8.96 4.33
N LEU A 196 10.79 -9.36 5.14
CA LEU A 196 12.12 -9.78 4.65
C LEU A 196 12.02 -11.00 3.73
N ALA A 197 11.29 -12.04 4.14
CA ALA A 197 11.11 -13.25 3.33
C ALA A 197 10.43 -12.93 1.98
N SER A 198 9.41 -12.08 1.99
CA SER A 198 8.70 -11.65 0.77
C SER A 198 9.61 -10.89 -0.17
N LEU A 199 10.41 -9.94 0.35
CA LEU A 199 11.39 -9.19 -0.44
C LEU A 199 12.44 -10.10 -1.05
N LEU A 200 13.05 -11.01 -0.26
CA LEU A 200 14.05 -11.96 -0.75
C LEU A 200 13.50 -12.86 -1.85
N SER A 201 12.27 -13.35 -1.68
CA SER A 201 11.56 -14.14 -2.68
C SER A 201 11.30 -13.35 -3.97
N SER A 202 10.86 -12.09 -3.85
CA SER A 202 10.62 -11.21 -5.01
C SER A 202 11.92 -10.89 -5.76
N LEU A 203 13.03 -10.63 -5.06
CA LEU A 203 14.33 -10.39 -5.68
C LEU A 203 14.83 -11.59 -6.48
N GLU A 204 14.43 -12.80 -6.13
CA GLU A 204 14.80 -14.03 -6.84
C GLU A 204 13.93 -14.29 -8.07
N THR A 205 12.64 -14.00 -7.99
CA THR A 205 11.63 -14.37 -8.99
C THR A 205 11.40 -13.29 -10.05
N THR A 206 11.67 -12.02 -9.71
CA THR A 206 11.46 -10.87 -10.61
C THR A 206 12.30 -10.96 -11.89
N PRO A 207 13.62 -11.24 -11.86
CA PRO A 207 14.41 -11.31 -13.08
C PRO A 207 13.87 -12.36 -14.06
N VAL A 208 13.50 -13.55 -13.56
CA VAL A 208 12.93 -14.63 -14.38
C VAL A 208 11.65 -14.20 -15.08
N THR A 209 10.79 -13.48 -14.37
CA THR A 209 9.49 -13.01 -14.90
C THR A 209 9.68 -11.92 -15.95
N VAL A 210 10.55 -10.95 -15.68
CA VAL A 210 10.83 -9.83 -16.58
C VAL A 210 11.56 -10.30 -17.83
N ASP A 211 12.59 -11.13 -17.70
CA ASP A 211 13.35 -11.69 -18.83
C ASP A 211 12.41 -12.47 -19.78
N ALA A 212 11.49 -13.26 -19.21
CA ALA A 212 10.51 -14.01 -20.02
C ALA A 212 9.54 -13.09 -20.79
N ALA A 213 9.20 -11.92 -20.24
CA ALA A 213 8.38 -10.92 -20.93
C ALA A 213 9.18 -10.20 -22.04
N ILE A 214 10.44 -9.88 -21.79
CA ILE A 214 11.36 -9.33 -22.79
C ILE A 214 11.55 -10.32 -23.96
N ASP A 215 11.69 -11.61 -23.67
CA ASP A 215 11.78 -12.66 -24.69
C ASP A 215 10.52 -12.70 -25.57
N ARG A 216 9.32 -12.63 -24.97
CA ARG A 216 8.05 -12.57 -25.72
C ARG A 216 7.94 -11.30 -26.55
N PHE A 217 8.47 -10.18 -26.07
CA PHE A 217 8.45 -8.92 -26.81
C PHE A 217 9.16 -9.01 -28.16
N TYR A 218 10.22 -9.82 -28.28
CA TYR A 218 10.88 -10.05 -29.57
C TYR A 218 9.96 -10.72 -30.61
N ASP A 219 8.92 -11.43 -30.18
CA ASP A 219 7.93 -12.04 -31.08
C ASP A 219 6.80 -11.06 -31.48
N HIS A 220 6.21 -10.34 -30.51
CA HIS A 220 5.02 -9.51 -30.76
C HIS A 220 5.33 -8.03 -31.04
N GLN A 221 6.47 -7.51 -30.58
CA GLN A 221 6.92 -6.11 -30.75
C GLN A 221 5.90 -5.05 -30.28
N ASP A 222 5.09 -5.39 -29.28
CA ASP A 222 4.05 -4.51 -28.71
C ASP A 222 4.55 -3.93 -27.38
N VAL A 223 4.83 -2.64 -27.40
CA VAL A 223 5.37 -1.89 -26.25
C VAL A 223 4.37 -1.78 -25.10
N ASN A 224 3.07 -1.66 -25.40
CA ASN A 224 2.05 -1.58 -24.35
C ASN A 224 1.86 -2.94 -23.68
N LEU A 225 1.94 -4.01 -24.46
CA LEU A 225 1.90 -5.36 -23.90
C LEU A 225 3.14 -5.64 -23.05
N LEU A 226 4.34 -5.27 -23.51
CA LEU A 226 5.57 -5.39 -22.71
C LEU A 226 5.41 -4.65 -21.39
N ALA A 227 5.02 -3.37 -21.42
CA ALA A 227 4.82 -2.58 -20.21
C ALA A 227 3.78 -3.20 -19.25
N GLY A 228 2.68 -3.73 -19.80
CA GLY A 228 1.66 -4.44 -19.01
C GLY A 228 2.19 -5.73 -18.37
N GLU A 229 3.16 -6.40 -18.98
CA GLU A 229 3.77 -7.62 -18.47
C GLU A 229 4.92 -7.37 -17.47
N THR A 230 5.56 -6.20 -17.50
CA THR A 230 6.80 -5.95 -16.76
C THR A 230 6.71 -4.89 -15.67
N LEU A 231 5.79 -3.93 -15.74
CA LEU A 231 5.72 -2.83 -14.76
C LEU A 231 5.49 -3.33 -13.33
N GLU A 232 4.51 -4.23 -13.12
CA GLU A 232 4.25 -4.76 -11.78
C GLU A 232 5.38 -5.69 -11.30
N PRO A 233 5.86 -6.68 -12.08
CA PRO A 233 6.97 -7.52 -11.64
C PRO A 233 8.23 -6.71 -11.32
N ALA A 234 8.60 -5.74 -12.15
CA ALA A 234 9.77 -4.91 -11.91
C ALA A 234 9.61 -3.99 -10.69
N GLY A 235 8.41 -3.43 -10.46
CA GLY A 235 8.12 -2.59 -9.30
C GLY A 235 7.98 -3.36 -7.98
N ARG A 236 7.67 -4.65 -8.03
CA ARG A 236 7.36 -5.48 -6.84
C ARG A 236 8.48 -5.52 -5.79
N PRO A 237 9.78 -5.72 -6.13
CA PRO A 237 10.85 -5.66 -5.13
C PRO A 237 10.94 -4.30 -4.44
N LEU A 238 10.71 -3.19 -5.16
CA LEU A 238 10.74 -1.86 -4.57
C LEU A 238 9.58 -1.66 -3.59
N ARG A 239 8.38 -2.11 -3.96
CA ARG A 239 7.22 -2.09 -3.06
C ARG A 239 7.49 -2.92 -1.80
N LEU A 240 8.01 -4.14 -1.94
CA LEU A 240 8.36 -5.01 -0.80
C LEU A 240 9.50 -4.46 0.06
N ALA A 241 10.46 -3.76 -0.55
CA ALA A 241 11.46 -3.01 0.20
C ALA A 241 10.80 -1.89 1.01
N ALA A 242 9.78 -1.21 0.50
CA ALA A 242 9.08 -0.16 1.23
C ALA A 242 8.39 -0.69 2.49
N TYR A 243 7.72 -1.85 2.41
CA TYR A 243 7.16 -2.54 3.58
C TYR A 243 8.22 -2.76 4.66
N LEU A 244 9.33 -3.40 4.29
CA LEU A 244 10.42 -3.72 5.22
C LEU A 244 11.05 -2.45 5.81
N LEU A 245 11.38 -1.47 4.97
CA LEU A 245 12.04 -0.23 5.38
C LEU A 245 11.16 0.59 6.33
N GLY A 246 9.88 0.72 6.01
CA GLY A 246 8.92 1.42 6.87
C GLY A 246 8.81 0.75 8.23
N HIS A 247 8.62 -0.57 8.23
CA HIS A 247 8.49 -1.36 9.45
C HIS A 247 9.75 -1.26 10.33
N LEU A 248 10.95 -1.37 9.75
CA LEU A 248 12.21 -1.24 10.47
C LEU A 248 12.40 0.17 11.06
N ASP A 249 12.14 1.22 10.27
CA ASP A 249 12.22 2.61 10.75
C ASP A 249 11.26 2.87 11.90
N GLY A 250 10.05 2.30 11.84
CA GLY A 250 9.09 2.38 12.93
C GLY A 250 9.50 1.60 14.18
N LEU A 251 10.50 0.71 14.10
CA LEU A 251 11.10 0.00 15.22
C LEU A 251 12.47 0.57 15.62
N ASP A 252 12.88 1.71 15.04
CA ASP A 252 14.22 2.31 15.19
C ASP A 252 15.35 1.33 14.81
N GLN A 253 15.16 0.53 13.75
CA GLN A 253 16.11 -0.45 13.22
C GLN A 253 16.60 -0.04 11.83
N ASP A 254 17.79 -0.51 11.44
CA ASP A 254 18.34 -0.26 10.09
C ASP A 254 18.30 -1.54 9.23
N TRP A 255 18.00 -1.38 7.94
CA TRP A 255 18.00 -2.50 7.01
C TRP A 255 19.40 -3.06 6.76
N THR A 256 20.45 -2.27 7.00
CA THR A 256 21.84 -2.75 6.88
C THR A 256 22.19 -3.79 7.95
N ASP A 257 21.38 -3.93 9.00
CA ASP A 257 21.53 -4.96 10.02
C ASP A 257 20.81 -6.27 9.64
N GLN A 258 20.12 -6.33 8.50
CA GLN A 258 19.48 -7.53 7.97
C GLN A 258 20.48 -8.31 7.10
N ASP A 259 21.33 -9.13 7.74
CA ASP A 259 22.41 -9.88 7.08
C ASP A 259 21.94 -10.61 5.81
N GLU A 260 20.81 -11.31 5.87
CA GLU A 260 20.26 -12.06 4.73
C GLU A 260 19.97 -11.17 3.51
N LEU A 261 19.41 -9.97 3.73
CA LEU A 261 19.15 -9.00 2.67
C LEU A 261 20.45 -8.45 2.11
N VAL A 262 21.34 -8.00 3.00
CA VAL A 262 22.62 -7.39 2.62
C VAL A 262 23.45 -8.36 1.80
N GLU A 263 23.56 -9.62 2.22
CA GLU A 263 24.25 -10.67 1.47
C GLU A 263 23.60 -10.93 0.11
N LYS A 264 22.27 -10.98 0.03
CA LYS A 264 21.54 -11.24 -1.23
C LYS A 264 21.79 -10.15 -2.28
N ILE A 265 21.81 -8.89 -1.87
CA ILE A 265 21.90 -7.75 -2.81
C ILE A 265 23.34 -7.21 -2.95
N ALA A 266 24.30 -7.69 -2.15
CA ALA A 266 25.69 -7.27 -2.22
C ALA A 266 26.26 -7.42 -3.64
N GLY A 267 26.83 -6.33 -4.17
CA GLY A 267 27.40 -6.30 -5.52
C GLY A 267 26.38 -6.25 -6.66
N THR A 268 25.08 -6.14 -6.35
CA THR A 268 24.02 -5.90 -7.34
C THR A 268 23.58 -4.43 -7.33
N PRO A 269 22.95 -3.91 -8.41
CA PRO A 269 22.37 -2.56 -8.41
C PRO A 269 21.33 -2.34 -7.30
N ALA A 270 20.66 -3.40 -6.84
CA ALA A 270 19.63 -3.32 -5.80
C ALA A 270 20.15 -2.75 -4.47
N TYR A 271 21.41 -2.98 -4.10
CA TYR A 271 22.00 -2.39 -2.89
C TYR A 271 21.97 -0.86 -2.93
N GLY A 272 22.38 -0.27 -4.06
CA GLY A 272 22.37 1.17 -4.24
C GLY A 272 20.96 1.75 -4.35
N LEU A 273 20.07 1.04 -5.05
CA LEU A 273 18.66 1.43 -5.21
C LEU A 273 17.92 1.45 -3.87
N ILE A 274 17.99 0.37 -3.08
CA ILE A 274 17.33 0.28 -1.78
C ILE A 274 17.88 1.34 -0.82
N GLY A 275 19.19 1.59 -0.82
CA GLY A 275 19.79 2.66 -0.01
C GLY A 275 19.30 4.07 -0.38
N ARG A 276 19.23 4.38 -1.69
CA ARG A 276 18.68 5.67 -2.19
C ARG A 276 17.19 5.81 -1.86
N MET A 277 16.43 4.74 -2.09
CA MET A 277 15.01 4.68 -1.78
C MET A 277 14.74 4.90 -0.30
N HIS A 278 15.48 4.24 0.58
CA HIS A 278 15.36 4.43 2.02
C HIS A 278 15.63 5.87 2.46
N ALA A 279 16.70 6.48 1.93
CA ALA A 279 17.01 7.88 2.23
C ALA A 279 15.90 8.83 1.77
N GLU A 280 15.34 8.59 0.59
CA GLU A 280 14.24 9.40 0.06
C GLU A 280 12.94 9.22 0.84
N LEU A 281 12.59 7.99 1.22
CA LEU A 281 11.42 7.70 2.04
C LEU A 281 11.50 8.37 3.42
N ARG A 282 12.68 8.33 4.07
CA ARG A 282 12.91 9.08 5.32
C ARG A 282 12.79 10.59 5.11
N ARG A 283 13.32 11.13 4.01
CA ARG A 283 13.17 12.56 3.66
C ARG A 283 11.69 12.96 3.53
N LEU A 284 10.89 12.12 2.88
CA LEU A 284 9.45 12.34 2.74
C LEU A 284 8.72 12.26 4.08
N TRP A 285 9.10 11.31 4.95
CA TRP A 285 8.54 11.17 6.29
C TRP A 285 8.85 12.35 7.21
N ASP A 286 10.10 12.82 7.19
CA ASP A 286 10.52 13.93 8.05
C ASP A 286 9.93 15.28 7.58
N ARG A 287 9.17 15.29 6.49
CA ARG A 287 8.44 16.47 6.03
C ARG A 287 7.14 16.60 6.82
N GLU A 288 7.06 17.63 7.65
CA GLU A 288 5.88 17.86 8.51
C GLU A 288 4.65 18.32 7.71
N GLU A 289 4.78 19.19 6.70
CA GLU A 289 3.66 19.74 5.91
C GLU A 289 4.12 20.24 4.52
N GLY A 290 3.17 20.56 3.65
CA GLY A 290 3.39 21.41 2.48
C GLY A 290 3.84 20.63 1.25
N TRP A 291 3.26 19.46 1.02
CA TRP A 291 3.40 18.77 -0.25
C TRP A 291 2.82 19.65 -1.38
N SER A 292 3.55 19.74 -2.48
CA SER A 292 3.27 20.54 -3.68
C SER A 292 2.69 19.72 -4.83
N GLY A 293 2.57 18.40 -4.67
CA GLY A 293 1.87 17.52 -5.60
C GLY A 293 2.72 16.34 -6.00
N LEU A 294 2.69 16.00 -7.29
CA LEU A 294 3.38 14.82 -7.78
C LEU A 294 4.91 14.99 -7.76
N ASP A 295 5.38 16.23 -7.92
CA ASP A 295 6.80 16.59 -7.98
C ASP A 295 7.57 16.20 -6.71
N ASP A 296 6.91 16.13 -5.55
CA ASP A 296 7.56 15.71 -4.31
C ASP A 296 8.02 14.25 -4.34
N PHE A 297 7.43 13.44 -5.23
CA PHE A 297 7.73 12.03 -5.45
C PHE A 297 8.62 11.80 -6.68
N ALA A 298 9.15 12.87 -7.30
CA ALA A 298 9.96 12.76 -8.51
C ALA A 298 11.19 11.87 -8.30
N THR A 299 11.90 12.00 -7.18
CA THR A 299 13.06 11.14 -6.85
C THR A 299 12.67 9.66 -6.76
N LEU A 300 11.50 9.34 -6.19
CA LEU A 300 11.00 7.97 -6.14
C LEU A 300 10.62 7.47 -7.55
N THR A 301 10.13 8.35 -8.40
CA THR A 301 9.84 8.03 -9.82
C THR A 301 11.12 7.75 -10.60
N GLU A 302 12.18 8.53 -10.36
CA GLU A 302 13.52 8.27 -10.90
C GLU A 302 14.07 6.92 -10.43
N ILE A 303 13.90 6.57 -9.14
CA ILE A 303 14.30 5.26 -8.60
C ILE A 303 13.53 4.12 -9.28
N ALA A 304 12.23 4.29 -9.50
CA ALA A 304 11.42 3.31 -10.23
C ALA A 304 11.93 3.14 -11.68
N SER A 305 12.28 4.25 -12.36
CA SER A 305 12.87 4.24 -13.69
C SER A 305 14.23 3.56 -13.72
N ASP A 306 15.14 3.89 -12.80
CA ASP A 306 16.46 3.28 -12.68
C ASP A 306 16.35 1.77 -12.44
N ASN A 307 15.39 1.33 -11.63
CA ASN A 307 15.13 -0.08 -11.39
C ASN A 307 14.61 -0.79 -12.65
N TYR A 308 13.72 -0.14 -13.41
CA TYR A 308 13.23 -0.66 -14.68
C TYR A 308 14.35 -0.80 -15.72
N GLU A 309 15.27 0.16 -15.77
CA GLU A 309 16.48 0.07 -16.59
C GLU A 309 17.41 -1.07 -16.13
N ASN A 310 17.60 -1.25 -14.82
CA ASN A 310 18.37 -2.38 -14.27
C ASN A 310 17.72 -3.74 -14.57
N ALA A 311 16.40 -3.77 -14.79
CA ALA A 311 15.67 -4.95 -15.23
C ALA A 311 15.75 -5.18 -16.76
N GLY A 312 16.55 -4.38 -17.48
CA GLY A 312 16.77 -4.51 -18.91
C GLY A 312 15.82 -3.70 -19.79
N ILE A 313 15.05 -2.76 -19.22
CA ILE A 313 14.06 -1.99 -19.95
C ILE A 313 14.31 -0.49 -19.79
N THR A 314 14.82 0.15 -20.84
CA THR A 314 15.06 1.60 -20.84
C THR A 314 13.83 2.33 -21.36
N VAL A 315 13.33 3.28 -20.57
CA VAL A 315 12.26 4.21 -20.97
C VAL A 315 12.87 5.56 -21.29
N ILE A 316 12.68 6.04 -22.51
CA ILE A 316 13.16 7.34 -22.98
C ILE A 316 11.95 8.25 -23.19
N PRO A 317 11.79 9.33 -22.40
CA PRO A 317 10.70 10.29 -22.61
C PRO A 317 10.72 10.87 -24.02
N GLY A 318 9.54 10.97 -24.65
CA GLY A 318 9.34 11.61 -25.95
C GLY A 318 8.92 13.08 -25.81
N GLU A 319 9.11 13.87 -26.87
CA GLU A 319 8.78 15.31 -26.87
C GLU A 319 7.28 15.63 -26.71
N ASP A 320 6.40 14.68 -27.06
CA ASP A 320 4.93 14.83 -26.99
C ASP A 320 4.32 14.13 -25.76
N GLY A 321 5.13 13.83 -24.74
CA GLY A 321 4.71 13.13 -23.53
C GLY A 321 4.47 11.63 -23.67
N GLY A 322 4.78 11.07 -24.83
CA GLY A 322 4.97 9.63 -25.00
C GLY A 322 6.30 9.14 -24.42
N ALA A 323 6.61 7.86 -24.60
CA ALA A 323 7.93 7.31 -24.33
C ALA A 323 8.34 6.29 -25.39
N TYR A 324 9.65 6.19 -25.62
CA TYR A 324 10.26 5.10 -26.37
C TYR A 324 10.77 4.07 -25.37
N ILE A 325 10.40 2.81 -25.58
CA ILE A 325 10.89 1.69 -24.77
C ILE A 325 11.94 0.92 -25.58
N SER A 326 13.09 0.67 -24.97
CA SER A 326 14.16 -0.17 -25.49
C SER A 326 14.42 -1.33 -24.54
N VAL A 327 14.66 -2.51 -25.10
CA VAL A 327 15.10 -3.73 -24.42
C VAL A 327 16.32 -4.32 -25.10
#